data_AF-A0A2G9QDG8-F1
#
_entry.id   AF-A0A2G9QDG8-F1
#
_cell.length_a   1.000
_cell.length_b   1.000
_cell.length_c   1.000
_cell.angle_alpha   90.00
_cell.angle_beta   90.00
_cell.angle_gamma   90.00
#
_symmetry.space_group_name_H-M   'P 1'
#
loop_
_entity.id
_entity.type
_entity.pdbx_description
1 polymer ?
#
loop_
_entity_poly.entity_id
_entity_poly.type
_entity_poly.pdbx_seq_one_letter_code
_entity_poly.pdbx_strand_id
1 'polypeptide(L)' 'VPKGLPYFSVDFGLQGGFAHIIEDHNKFPHYFGKEIIGGMLDLEPRVWRKAVRENFDDQRKKVLQFAQWWKPFDFTKAKE' A
#
# COMPACT_ATOMS: atom_id res chain seq x y z
N VAL A 1 -1.05 -19.19 -5.19
CA VAL A 1 -0.07 -19.06 -6.30
C VAL A 1 1.09 -20.03 -6.05
N PRO A 2 1.55 -20.80 -7.04
CA PRO A 2 2.72 -21.69 -6.88
C PRO A 2 3.96 -20.93 -6.40
N LYS A 3 4.82 -21.59 -5.60
CA LYS A 3 6.06 -20.98 -5.11
C LYS A 3 7.01 -20.69 -6.29
N GLY A 4 7.69 -19.54 -6.24
CA GLY A 4 8.73 -19.17 -7.21
C GLY A 4 8.26 -18.33 -8.41
N LEU A 5 6.95 -18.11 -8.56
CA LEU A 5 6.41 -17.23 -9.61
C LEU A 5 6.08 -15.84 -9.04
N PRO A 6 6.38 -14.74 -9.76
CA PRO A 6 5.95 -13.41 -9.36
C PRO A 6 4.43 -13.27 -9.55
N TYR A 7 3.78 -12.60 -8.61
CA TYR A 7 2.34 -12.33 -8.66
C TYR A 7 2.00 -11.00 -8.00
N PHE A 8 0.91 -10.40 -8.44
CA PHE A 8 0.23 -9.31 -7.74
C PHE A 8 -0.98 -9.89 -7.01
N SER A 9 -1.19 -9.52 -5.75
CA SER A 9 -2.37 -9.90 -4.98
C SER A 9 -3.02 -8.69 -4.33
N VAL A 10 -4.33 -8.77 -4.14
CA VAL A 10 -5.15 -7.78 -3.44
C VAL A 10 -6.12 -8.50 -2.52
N ASP A 11 -6.32 -7.97 -1.33
CA ASP A 11 -7.32 -8.44 -0.35
C ASP A 11 -8.25 -7.27 0.01
N PHE A 12 -9.49 -7.60 0.39
CA PHE A 12 -10.51 -6.61 0.74
C PHE A 12 -10.90 -6.78 2.21
N GLY A 13 -10.23 -6.03 3.09
CA GLY A 13 -10.45 -6.12 4.52
C GLY A 13 -9.98 -7.47 5.08
N LEU A 14 -10.90 -8.23 5.70
CA LEU A 14 -10.61 -9.57 6.23
C LEU A 14 -10.95 -10.68 5.21
N GLN A 15 -11.63 -10.33 4.13
CA GLN A 15 -11.93 -11.27 3.05
C GLN A 15 -10.74 -11.33 2.09
N GLY A 16 -10.39 -12.56 1.69
CA GLY A 16 -9.43 -12.75 0.60
C GLY A 16 -9.93 -12.08 -0.68
N GLY A 17 -9.00 -11.62 -1.52
CA GLY A 17 -9.34 -11.04 -2.81
C GLY A 17 -8.81 -11.86 -3.98
N PHE A 18 -8.01 -11.23 -4.83
CA PHE A 18 -7.57 -11.80 -6.11
C PHE A 18 -6.04 -11.90 -6.15
N ALA A 19 -5.55 -12.84 -6.96
CA ALA A 19 -4.14 -12.94 -7.29
C ALA A 19 -3.98 -13.13 -8.80
N HIS A 20 -2.97 -12.47 -9.38
CA HIS A 20 -2.63 -12.54 -10.78
C HIS A 20 -1.14 -12.84 -10.92
N ILE A 21 -0.80 -13.91 -11.64
CA ILE A 21 0.60 -14.26 -11.97
C ILE A 21 1.11 -13.26 -12.99
N ILE A 22 2.30 -12.71 -12.76
CA ILE A 22 2.93 -11.74 -13.65
C ILE A 22 3.84 -12.51 -14.60
N GLU A 23 3.49 -12.58 -15.88
CA GLU A 23 4.27 -13.30 -16.89
C GLU A 23 5.32 -12.41 -17.55
N ASP A 24 4.95 -11.15 -17.85
CA ASP A 24 5.83 -10.17 -18.50
C ASP A 24 5.92 -8.91 -17.64
N HIS A 25 7.07 -8.74 -16.98
CA HIS A 25 7.36 -7.60 -16.11
C HIS A 25 7.33 -6.25 -16.84
N ASN A 26 7.58 -6.22 -18.16
CA ASN A 26 7.58 -4.96 -18.91
C ASN A 26 6.16 -4.44 -19.16
N LYS A 27 5.17 -5.33 -19.15
CA LYS A 27 3.75 -5.00 -19.35
C LYS A 27 2.99 -4.81 -18.04
N PHE A 28 3.61 -5.12 -16.90
CA PHE A 28 2.99 -5.00 -15.59
C PHE A 28 3.63 -3.87 -14.78
N PRO A 29 2.97 -2.69 -14.68
CA PRO A 29 3.52 -1.58 -13.91
C PRO A 29 3.70 -1.94 -12.44
N HIS A 30 4.86 -1.62 -11.87
CA HIS A 30 5.13 -1.83 -10.44
C HIS A 30 4.19 -1.03 -9.51
N TYR A 31 3.50 -0.02 -10.04
CA TYR A 31 2.52 0.80 -9.33
C TYR A 31 1.06 0.40 -9.60
N PHE A 32 0.81 -0.73 -10.28
CA PHE A 32 -0.53 -1.16 -10.74
C PHE A 32 -1.62 -0.95 -9.68
N GLY A 33 -1.44 -1.49 -8.47
CA GLY A 33 -2.44 -1.34 -7.40
C GLY A 33 -2.72 0.12 -7.02
N LYS A 34 -1.70 0.98 -6.98
CA LYS A 34 -1.87 2.41 -6.68
C LYS A 34 -2.59 3.15 -7.80
N GLU A 35 -2.37 2.77 -9.05
CA GLU A 35 -3.06 3.35 -10.21
C GLU A 35 -4.55 3.02 -10.20
N ILE A 36 -4.94 1.79 -9.87
CA ILE A 36 -6.34 1.40 -9.74
C ILE A 36 -7.01 2.17 -8.59
N ILE A 37 -6.40 2.20 -7.40
CA ILE A 37 -6.95 2.95 -6.24
C ILE A 37 -7.01 4.44 -6.53
N GLY A 38 -5.96 5.01 -7.11
CA GLY A 38 -5.89 6.43 -7.46
C GLY A 38 -6.95 6.81 -8.49
N GLY A 39 -7.17 5.99 -9.52
CA GLY A 39 -8.23 6.19 -10.50
C GLY A 39 -9.63 6.11 -9.87
N MET A 40 -9.88 5.17 -8.96
CA MET A 40 -11.16 5.08 -8.23
C MET A 40 -11.42 6.29 -7.31
N LEU A 41 -10.37 6.90 -6.79
CA LEU A 41 -10.43 8.08 -5.91
C LEU A 41 -10.30 9.42 -6.67
N ASP A 42 -10.25 9.39 -8.01
CA ASP A 42 -10.05 10.55 -8.88
C ASP A 42 -8.80 11.39 -8.50
N LEU A 43 -7.70 10.71 -8.19
CA LEU A 43 -6.43 11.32 -7.82
C LEU A 43 -5.53 11.52 -9.04
N GLU A 44 -4.68 12.56 -9.00
CA GLU A 44 -3.73 12.82 -10.07
C GLU A 44 -2.61 11.77 -10.15
N PRO A 45 -2.21 11.32 -11.36
CA PRO A 45 -1.18 10.28 -11.54
C PRO A 45 0.18 10.55 -10.91
N ARG A 46 0.51 11.83 -10.62
CA ARG A 46 1.75 12.18 -9.92
C ARG A 46 1.86 11.52 -8.54
N VAL A 47 0.73 11.20 -7.91
CA VAL A 47 0.70 10.56 -6.59
C VAL A 47 1.36 9.17 -6.61
N TRP A 48 1.23 8.40 -7.70
CA TRP A 48 1.79 7.04 -7.79
C TRP A 48 2.92 6.87 -8.81
N ARG A 49 2.96 7.66 -9.89
CA ARG A 49 4.03 7.55 -10.91
C ARG A 49 5.30 8.31 -10.52
N LYS A 50 5.17 9.44 -9.82
CA LYS A 50 6.28 10.32 -9.41
C LYS A 50 5.95 10.98 -8.06
N ALA A 51 5.81 10.16 -7.03
CA ALA A 51 5.44 10.63 -5.70
C ALA A 51 6.37 11.77 -5.26
N VAL A 52 5.77 12.89 -4.86
CA VAL A 52 6.49 14.08 -4.40
C VAL A 52 7.13 13.75 -3.05
N ARG A 53 8.41 14.08 -2.89
CA ARG A 53 9.06 13.95 -1.59
C ARG A 53 8.52 15.03 -0.66
N GLU A 54 7.99 14.61 0.48
CA GLU A 54 7.55 15.52 1.54
C GLU A 54 8.74 15.95 2.41
N ASN A 55 8.59 17.09 3.10
CA ASN A 55 9.53 17.51 4.12
C ASN A 55 9.51 16.52 5.30
N PHE A 56 10.67 16.32 5.91
CA PHE A 56 10.84 15.44 7.07
C PHE A 56 9.91 15.81 8.23
N ASP A 57 9.75 17.09 8.54
CA ASP A 57 8.87 17.52 9.64
C ASP A 57 7.40 17.17 9.42
N ASP A 58 6.92 17.22 8.18
CA ASP A 58 5.54 16.88 7.86
C ASP A 58 5.33 15.36 7.89
N GLN A 59 6.31 14.59 7.42
CA GLN A 59 6.32 13.14 7.59
C GLN A 59 6.30 12.75 9.08
N ARG A 60 7.11 13.41 9.92
CA ARG A 60 7.16 13.18 11.36
C ARG A 60 5.80 13.41 12.03
N LYS A 61 5.09 14.49 11.66
CA LYS A 61 3.74 14.77 12.19
C LYS A 61 2.74 13.67 11.83
N LYS A 62 2.75 13.18 10.58
CA LYS A 62 1.87 12.07 10.14
C LYS A 62 2.15 10.77 10.91
N VAL A 63 3.42 10.46 11.16
CA VAL A 63 3.82 9.30 11.96
C VAL A 63 3.29 9.42 13.39
N LEU A 64 3.46 10.58 14.05
CA LEU A 64 2.94 10.81 15.40
C LEU A 64 1.42 10.71 15.47
N GLN A 65 0.71 11.23 14.46
CA GLN A 65 -0.75 11.14 14.37
C GLN A 65 -1.21 9.69 14.24
N PHE A 66 -0.60 8.92 13.33
CA PHE A 66 -0.92 7.51 13.16
C PHE A 66 -0.62 6.70 14.43
N ALA A 67 0.48 6.99 15.13
CA ALA A 67 0.83 6.33 16.39
C ALA A 67 -0.25 6.53 17.47
N GLN A 68 -0.89 7.71 17.52
CA GLN A 68 -2.01 7.94 18.43
C GLN A 68 -3.25 7.14 18.04
N TRP A 69 -3.58 7.06 16.74
CA TRP A 69 -4.70 6.25 16.24
C TRP A 69 -4.51 4.75 16.49
N TRP A 70 -3.28 4.26 16.37
CA TRP A 70 -2.95 2.86 16.53
C TRP A 70 -2.85 2.41 18.00
N LYS A 71 -2.66 3.34 18.93
CA LYS A 71 -2.44 3.07 20.37
C LYS A 71 -3.40 2.04 21.01
N PRO A 72 -4.73 2.06 20.78
CA PRO A 72 -5.64 1.06 21.37
C PRO A 72 -5.62 -0.31 20.67
N PHE A 73 -5.01 -0.42 19.49
CA PHE A 73 -4.95 -1.66 18.68
C PHE A 73 -3.56 -2.29 18.67
N ASP A 74 -2.60 -1.70 19.39
CA ASP A 74 -1.21 -2.13 19.37
C ASP A 74 -0.98 -3.43 20.14
N PHE A 75 -0.97 -4.54 19.40
CA PHE A 75 -0.72 -5.88 19.92
C PHE A 75 0.77 -6.19 20.18
N THR A 76 1.70 -5.27 19.85
CA THR A 76 3.15 -5.49 20.00
C THR A 76 3.67 -5.12 21.39
N LYS A 77 2.85 -4.46 22.21
CA LYS A 77 3.18 -4.18 23.60
C LYS A 77 3.04 -5.44 24.43
N ALA A 78 4.05 -5.72 25.26
CA ALA A 78 3.89 -6.71 26.31
C ALA A 78 2.68 -6.31 27.17
N LYS A 79 1.81 -7.28 27.48
CA LYS A 79 0.80 -7.06 28.52
C LYS A 79 1.56 -6.75 29.81
N GLU A 80 1.33 -5.57 30.38
CA GLU A 80 1.65 -5.31 31.78
C GLU A 80 0.84 -6.25 32.68
#